data_AF-A0A4R6QR87-F1
#
_entry.id   AF-A0A4R6QR87-F1
#
_cell.length_a   1.000
_cell.length_b   1.000
_cell.length_c   1.000
_cell.angle_alpha   90.00
_cell.angle_beta   90.00
_cell.angle_gamma   90.00
#
_symmetry.space_group_name_H-M   'P 1'
#
loop_
_entity.id
_entity.type
_entity.pdbx_description
1 polymer ?
#
loop_
_entity_poly.entity_id
_entity_poly.type
_entity_poly.pdbx_seq_one_letter_code
_entity_poly.pdbx_strand_id
1 'polypeptide(L)'
;MRALAALPQAQILLGPWWSAGTSWRRVWSLLLAAGWLVPVALLAYFKGSHVATQLGLLIAVVYLQLLGLALLINLVRQNHPHAARLVPGHLQHLRACAAVLMLVLAPACGLLAAAALGEPLAWALGAGVCLLLIGVSVRWPEIWWWLWIVPSTAWWWSDGMVWGLLGGAMRRWYVEQPLSLAACALLFLPWLLSRVVLSGGTAHRRAQARAAEWRRKIGSTRWSVAETPGAGGVGGAFNWLYGLWRGFLLARARPQPRSVLARAELALYGSSHWSAHLGGVLLVMALVVLLLVGVLIWTPVTWEHVVRRGGVGLTIGVMSACFSPLIGLPAALYQSRREQALLMLLPGMPRGSALNRALARRQMWHAVGALAVVLGLLQLLLGTAALENGALMVAVGLLLSVSLWADWSRRGLPRELWYVALVGGGMALAISLAVVLDALAWGRWLALPLALPVWLGLLRWRWLRLQTWPQALPAGRNIGR
;
A
#
# COMPACT_ATOMS: atom_id res chain seq x y z
N MET A 1 -4.53 -15.88 26.19
CA MET A 1 -4.49 -14.43 25.83
C MET A 1 -4.49 -13.49 27.04
N ARG A 2 -5.34 -13.69 28.07
CA ARG A 2 -5.32 -12.82 29.27
C ARG A 2 -3.99 -12.84 30.04
N ALA A 3 -3.33 -13.99 30.16
CA ALA A 3 -2.01 -14.10 30.78
C ALA A 3 -0.90 -13.37 29.99
N LEU A 4 -0.92 -13.48 28.65
CA LEU A 4 0.01 -12.72 27.79
C LEU A 4 -0.23 -11.21 27.87
N ALA A 5 -1.45 -10.77 28.17
CA ALA A 5 -1.75 -9.35 28.32
C ALA A 5 -1.13 -8.72 29.58
N ALA A 6 -0.64 -9.52 30.53
CA ALA A 6 0.04 -9.03 31.72
C ALA A 6 1.50 -8.61 31.44
N LEU A 7 2.12 -9.10 30.36
CA LEU A 7 3.48 -8.73 29.98
C LEU A 7 3.47 -7.36 29.25
N PRO A 8 4.20 -6.35 29.74
CA PRO A 8 4.26 -5.02 29.11
C PRO A 8 4.66 -5.08 27.62
N GLN A 9 5.61 -5.96 27.27
CA GLN A 9 6.10 -6.17 25.91
C GLN A 9 5.01 -6.75 25.00
N ALA A 10 4.18 -7.64 25.53
CA ALA A 10 3.07 -8.21 24.77
C ALA A 10 1.97 -7.18 24.52
N GLN A 11 1.69 -6.27 25.46
CA GLN A 11 0.76 -5.16 25.22
C GLN A 11 1.24 -4.25 24.08
N ILE A 12 2.55 -3.96 24.07
CA ILE A 12 3.20 -3.16 23.03
C ILE A 12 3.06 -3.84 21.67
N LEU A 13 3.43 -5.12 21.55
CA LEU A 13 3.45 -5.86 20.28
C LEU A 13 2.05 -6.26 19.79
N LEU A 14 1.11 -6.52 20.69
CA LEU A 14 -0.26 -6.95 20.33
C LEU A 14 -1.22 -5.78 20.10
N GLY A 15 -0.80 -4.53 20.36
CA GLY A 15 -1.60 -3.33 20.10
C GLY A 15 -2.30 -3.27 18.72
N PRO A 16 -1.64 -3.66 17.60
CA PRO A 16 -2.29 -3.70 16.28
C PRO A 16 -3.49 -4.65 16.24
N TRP A 17 -3.41 -5.78 16.96
CA TRP A 17 -4.43 -6.82 17.00
C TRP A 17 -5.56 -6.52 17.97
N TRP A 18 -5.27 -5.86 19.09
CA TRP A 18 -6.27 -5.47 20.08
C TRP A 18 -7.09 -4.27 19.66
N SER A 19 -6.49 -3.36 18.92
CA SER A 19 -7.25 -2.26 18.38
C SER A 19 -8.34 -2.80 17.43
N ALA A 20 -8.12 -3.92 16.70
CA ALA A 20 -9.00 -4.41 15.62
C ALA A 20 -10.37 -4.86 16.14
N GLY A 21 -11.43 -4.18 15.69
CA GLY A 21 -12.82 -4.58 15.99
C GLY A 21 -13.05 -6.07 15.67
N THR A 22 -13.80 -6.74 16.53
CA THR A 22 -13.91 -8.21 16.60
C THR A 22 -14.45 -8.88 15.33
N SER A 23 -15.37 -8.24 14.61
CA SER A 23 -15.97 -8.78 13.39
C SER A 23 -15.03 -8.71 12.18
N TRP A 24 -14.30 -7.60 12.06
CA TRP A 24 -13.37 -7.40 10.95
C TRP A 24 -12.14 -8.28 11.10
N ARG A 25 -11.61 -8.43 12.32
CA ARG A 25 -10.43 -9.26 12.59
C ARG A 25 -10.56 -10.69 12.03
N ARG A 26 -11.76 -11.28 12.08
CA ARG A 26 -12.04 -12.63 11.52
C ARG A 26 -12.06 -12.64 10.00
N VAL A 27 -12.71 -11.66 9.38
CA VAL A 27 -12.73 -11.53 7.92
C VAL A 27 -11.31 -11.27 7.39
N TRP A 28 -10.49 -10.49 8.11
CA TRP A 28 -9.09 -10.23 7.76
C TRP A 28 -8.20 -11.44 7.88
N SER A 29 -8.29 -12.18 8.99
CA SER A 29 -7.51 -13.41 9.14
C SER A 29 -7.89 -14.42 8.07
N LEU A 30 -9.17 -14.50 7.69
CA LEU A 30 -9.63 -15.37 6.61
C LEU A 30 -9.16 -14.91 5.24
N LEU A 31 -9.19 -13.61 4.93
CA LEU A 31 -8.68 -13.09 3.64
C LEU A 31 -7.15 -13.22 3.52
N LEU A 32 -6.42 -12.99 4.60
CA LEU A 32 -4.97 -13.21 4.65
C LEU A 32 -4.63 -14.69 4.53
N ALA A 33 -5.34 -15.56 5.26
CA ALA A 33 -5.14 -17.00 5.19
C ALA A 33 -5.53 -17.56 3.82
N ALA A 34 -6.67 -17.17 3.25
CA ALA A 34 -7.10 -17.56 1.92
C ALA A 34 -6.14 -17.02 0.85
N GLY A 35 -5.72 -15.76 0.98
CA GLY A 35 -4.71 -15.15 0.10
C GLY A 35 -3.39 -15.90 0.12
N TRP A 36 -3.02 -16.57 1.21
CA TRP A 36 -1.78 -17.36 1.27
C TRP A 36 -1.98 -18.81 0.84
N LEU A 37 -2.99 -19.49 1.39
CA LEU A 37 -3.20 -20.92 1.23
C LEU A 37 -3.72 -21.29 -0.16
N VAL A 38 -4.57 -20.47 -0.77
CA VAL A 38 -5.16 -20.76 -2.09
C VAL A 38 -4.10 -20.79 -3.20
N PRO A 39 -3.24 -19.76 -3.38
CA PRO A 39 -2.21 -19.82 -4.44
C PRO A 39 -1.25 -20.99 -4.23
N VAL A 40 -0.87 -21.28 -2.98
CA VAL A 40 0.04 -22.39 -2.65
C VAL A 40 -0.63 -23.74 -2.96
N ALA A 41 -1.88 -23.94 -2.56
CA ALA A 41 -2.61 -25.17 -2.85
C ALA A 41 -2.80 -25.37 -4.37
N LEU A 42 -3.14 -24.31 -5.11
CA LEU A 42 -3.29 -24.35 -6.56
C LEU A 42 -1.96 -24.65 -7.26
N LEU A 43 -0.86 -24.03 -6.82
CA LEU A 43 0.47 -24.36 -7.32
C LEU A 43 0.84 -25.82 -7.04
N ALA A 44 0.52 -26.32 -5.85
CA ALA A 44 0.85 -27.69 -5.46
C ALA A 44 0.12 -28.68 -6.36
N TYR A 45 -1.13 -28.36 -6.69
CA TYR A 45 -1.95 -29.15 -7.60
C TYR A 45 -1.47 -29.09 -9.06
N PHE A 46 -1.17 -27.89 -9.59
CA PHE A 46 -0.93 -27.71 -11.02
C PHE A 46 0.54 -27.72 -11.47
N LYS A 47 1.47 -27.27 -10.62
CA LYS A 47 2.90 -27.11 -10.95
C LYS A 47 3.79 -28.04 -10.11
N GLY A 48 3.19 -28.88 -9.28
CA GLY A 48 3.88 -29.79 -8.37
C GLY A 48 4.19 -29.17 -7.01
N SER A 49 4.32 -30.04 -6.01
CA SER A 49 4.54 -29.65 -4.61
C SER A 49 5.83 -28.85 -4.39
N HIS A 50 6.87 -29.09 -5.19
CA HIS A 50 8.15 -28.37 -5.08
C HIS A 50 8.01 -26.88 -5.38
N VAL A 51 7.47 -26.52 -6.57
CA VAL A 51 7.28 -25.11 -6.97
C VAL A 51 6.32 -24.40 -6.02
N ALA A 52 5.27 -25.09 -5.59
CA ALA A 52 4.31 -24.57 -4.63
C ALA A 52 4.93 -24.27 -3.26
N THR A 53 5.80 -25.17 -2.78
CA THR A 53 6.52 -24.99 -1.53
C THR A 53 7.46 -23.80 -1.65
N GLN A 54 8.26 -23.71 -2.72
CA GLN A 54 9.17 -22.58 -2.95
C GLN A 54 8.43 -21.24 -2.97
N LEU A 55 7.36 -21.11 -3.76
CA LEU A 55 6.62 -19.86 -3.82
C LEU A 55 5.88 -19.58 -2.52
N GLY A 56 5.29 -20.59 -1.87
CA GLY A 56 4.62 -20.43 -0.58
C GLY A 56 5.55 -19.88 0.50
N LEU A 57 6.78 -20.38 0.55
CA LEU A 57 7.84 -19.88 1.42
C LEU A 57 8.22 -18.43 1.09
N LEU A 58 8.39 -18.08 -0.18
CA LEU A 58 8.70 -16.70 -0.59
C LEU A 58 7.57 -15.72 -0.27
N ILE A 59 6.31 -16.13 -0.48
CA ILE A 59 5.15 -15.32 -0.09
C ILE A 59 5.11 -15.17 1.44
N ALA A 60 5.44 -16.22 2.21
CA ALA A 60 5.53 -16.12 3.67
C ALA A 60 6.58 -15.10 4.13
N VAL A 61 7.74 -15.06 3.46
CA VAL A 61 8.78 -14.02 3.69
C VAL A 61 8.20 -12.62 3.49
N VAL A 62 7.47 -12.38 2.40
CA VAL A 62 6.80 -11.09 2.16
C VAL A 62 5.81 -10.75 3.26
N TYR A 63 4.97 -11.68 3.69
CA TYR A 63 4.02 -11.45 4.79
C TYR A 63 4.71 -11.16 6.12
N LEU A 64 5.82 -11.84 6.43
CA LEU A 64 6.62 -11.57 7.64
C LEU A 64 7.24 -10.16 7.60
N GLN A 65 7.71 -9.72 6.43
CA GLN A 65 8.21 -8.35 6.24
C GLN A 65 7.10 -7.30 6.43
N LEU A 66 5.90 -7.55 5.88
CA LEU A 66 4.74 -6.68 6.07
C LEU A 66 4.25 -6.67 7.53
N LEU A 67 4.34 -7.79 8.23
CA LEU A 67 4.11 -7.87 9.67
C LEU A 67 5.14 -7.04 10.44
N GLY A 68 6.42 -7.14 10.07
CA GLY A 68 7.50 -6.33 10.62
C GLY A 68 7.23 -4.83 10.45
N LEU A 69 6.83 -4.40 9.25
CA LEU A 69 6.40 -3.03 8.97
C LEU A 69 5.26 -2.59 9.90
N ALA A 70 4.20 -3.39 10.03
CA ALA A 70 3.05 -3.05 10.89
C ALA A 70 3.45 -2.91 12.37
N LEU A 71 4.31 -3.79 12.87
CA LEU A 71 4.83 -3.76 14.23
C LEU A 71 5.74 -2.55 14.45
N LEU A 72 6.60 -2.21 13.48
CA LEU A 72 7.46 -1.02 13.53
C LEU A 72 6.65 0.28 13.51
N ILE A 73 5.62 0.40 12.67
CA ILE A 73 4.72 1.55 12.69
C ILE A 73 4.08 1.71 14.07
N ASN A 74 3.64 0.61 14.68
CA ASN A 74 3.06 0.64 16.01
C ASN A 74 4.08 1.03 17.09
N LEU A 75 5.31 0.49 17.07
CA LEU A 75 6.39 0.88 17.98
C LEU A 75 6.71 2.39 17.87
N VAL A 76 6.82 2.91 16.64
CA VAL A 76 7.09 4.33 16.41
C VAL A 76 5.92 5.21 16.87
N ARG A 77 4.67 4.76 16.75
CA ARG A 77 3.50 5.47 17.26
C ARG A 77 3.45 5.52 18.79
N GLN A 78 3.85 4.45 19.47
CA GLN A 78 3.94 4.40 20.93
C GLN A 78 5.13 5.19 21.49
N ASN A 79 6.12 5.47 20.65
CA ASN A 79 7.27 6.30 21.00
C ASN A 79 6.89 7.80 21.04
N HIS A 80 6.12 8.22 22.05
CA HIS A 80 5.76 9.63 22.26
C HIS A 80 6.89 10.37 23.00
N PRO A 81 7.26 11.62 22.65
CA PRO A 81 8.33 12.36 23.32
C PRO A 81 8.11 12.54 24.82
N HIS A 82 6.86 12.77 25.25
CA HIS A 82 6.52 12.87 26.67
C HIS A 82 6.66 11.51 27.37
N ALA A 83 6.09 10.44 26.82
CA ALA A 83 6.20 9.11 27.42
C ALA A 83 7.66 8.64 27.50
N ALA A 84 8.47 8.89 26.46
CA ALA A 84 9.88 8.54 26.44
C ALA A 84 10.74 9.26 27.49
N ARG A 85 10.28 10.42 28.01
CA ARG A 85 10.95 11.15 29.10
C ARG A 85 10.37 10.86 30.48
N LEU A 86 9.05 10.79 30.57
CA LEU A 86 8.32 10.80 31.84
C LEU A 86 8.02 9.40 32.37
N VAL A 87 7.98 8.38 31.51
CA VAL A 87 7.67 7.00 31.91
C VAL A 87 8.98 6.21 32.05
N PRO A 88 9.36 5.80 33.27
CA PRO A 88 10.58 5.04 33.51
C PRO A 88 10.63 3.76 32.68
N GLY A 89 11.77 3.48 32.06
CA GLY A 89 11.98 2.26 31.26
C GLY A 89 11.23 2.20 29.93
N HIS A 90 10.26 3.07 29.62
CA HIS A 90 9.44 3.00 28.39
C HIS A 90 10.31 2.93 27.12
N LEU A 91 11.31 3.82 27.03
CA LEU A 91 12.23 3.86 25.91
C LEU A 91 13.05 2.57 25.76
N GLN A 92 13.53 2.02 26.87
CA GLN A 92 14.32 0.79 26.87
C GLN A 92 13.47 -0.40 26.40
N HIS A 93 12.22 -0.49 26.86
CA HIS A 93 11.28 -1.52 26.42
C HIS A 93 10.99 -1.41 24.93
N LEU A 94 10.73 -0.21 24.39
CA LEU A 94 10.51 -0.04 22.95
C LEU A 94 11.74 -0.41 22.11
N ARG A 95 12.95 -0.07 22.58
CA ARG A 95 14.21 -0.44 21.92
C ARG A 95 14.46 -1.94 21.95
N ALA A 96 14.21 -2.58 23.09
CA ALA A 96 14.30 -4.03 23.23
C ALA A 96 13.29 -4.73 22.30
N CYS A 97 12.04 -4.28 22.25
CA CYS A 97 11.04 -4.81 21.33
C CYS A 97 11.47 -4.66 19.86
N ALA A 98 12.06 -3.53 19.47
CA ALA A 98 12.58 -3.33 18.11
C ALA A 98 13.74 -4.29 17.80
N ALA A 99 14.68 -4.46 18.74
CA ALA A 99 15.80 -5.39 18.58
C ALA A 99 15.34 -6.85 18.49
N VAL A 100 14.43 -7.28 19.38
CA VAL A 100 13.83 -8.62 19.36
C VAL A 100 13.07 -8.86 18.05
N LEU A 101 12.33 -7.86 17.57
CA LEU A 101 11.64 -7.95 16.29
C LEU A 101 12.61 -8.26 15.14
N MET A 102 13.76 -7.57 15.08
CA MET A 102 14.80 -7.84 14.09
C MET A 102 15.38 -9.25 14.24
N LEU A 103 15.77 -9.61 15.46
CA LEU A 103 16.40 -10.89 15.77
C LEU A 103 15.49 -12.10 15.54
N VAL A 104 14.18 -11.92 15.55
CA VAL A 104 13.20 -12.98 15.25
C VAL A 104 12.86 -13.00 13.76
N LEU A 105 12.48 -11.84 13.19
CA LEU A 105 11.96 -11.81 11.82
C LEU A 105 13.03 -11.96 10.76
N ALA A 106 14.24 -11.44 10.96
CA ALA A 106 15.30 -11.55 9.95
C ALA A 106 15.76 -13.01 9.77
N PRO A 107 16.08 -13.78 10.83
CA PRO A 107 16.40 -15.20 10.68
C PRO A 107 15.22 -16.04 10.18
N ALA A 108 13.98 -15.77 10.64
CA ALA A 108 12.81 -16.48 10.15
C ALA A 108 12.61 -16.26 8.64
N CYS A 109 12.72 -15.03 8.16
CA CYS A 109 12.70 -14.73 6.73
C CYS A 109 13.85 -15.42 5.99
N GLY A 110 15.06 -15.39 6.56
CA GLY A 110 16.25 -16.01 5.98
C GLY A 110 16.11 -17.52 5.80
N LEU A 111 15.63 -18.23 6.83
CA LEU A 111 15.40 -19.67 6.79
C LEU A 111 14.30 -20.06 5.79
N LEU A 112 13.19 -19.31 5.73
CA LEU A 112 12.11 -19.56 4.77
C LEU A 112 12.57 -19.31 3.34
N ALA A 113 13.28 -18.20 3.08
CA ALA A 113 13.83 -17.92 1.76
C ALA A 113 14.88 -18.95 1.35
N ALA A 114 15.71 -19.42 2.29
CA ALA A 114 16.71 -20.45 2.02
C ALA A 114 16.14 -21.82 1.74
N ALA A 115 15.06 -22.20 2.41
CA ALA A 115 14.33 -23.40 2.06
C ALA A 115 13.78 -23.35 0.63
N ALA A 116 13.59 -22.15 0.06
CA ALA A 116 13.17 -21.98 -1.34
C ALA A 116 14.34 -21.83 -2.33
N LEU A 117 15.37 -21.06 -1.97
CA LEU A 117 16.40 -20.54 -2.90
C LEU A 117 17.85 -20.82 -2.47
N GLY A 118 18.07 -21.45 -1.31
CA GLY A 118 19.40 -21.64 -0.70
C GLY A 118 19.92 -20.41 0.06
N GLU A 119 21.16 -20.47 0.56
CA GLU A 119 21.88 -19.32 1.16
C GLU A 119 21.16 -18.61 2.34
N PRO A 120 20.95 -19.29 3.49
CA PRO A 120 20.20 -18.73 4.63
C PRO A 120 20.78 -17.46 5.22
N LEU A 121 22.12 -17.34 5.25
CA LEU A 121 22.76 -16.16 5.78
C LEU A 121 22.50 -14.95 4.88
N ALA A 122 22.66 -15.08 3.56
CA ALA A 122 22.42 -13.99 2.62
C ALA A 122 20.99 -13.44 2.73
N TRP A 123 19.99 -14.34 2.78
CA TRP A 123 18.60 -13.94 2.93
C TRP A 123 18.28 -13.35 4.30
N ALA A 124 18.86 -13.85 5.38
CA ALA A 124 18.69 -13.27 6.71
C ALA A 124 19.26 -11.84 6.78
N LEU A 125 20.45 -11.62 6.21
CA LEU A 125 21.08 -10.31 6.10
C LEU A 125 20.21 -9.35 5.27
N GLY A 126 19.78 -9.78 4.08
CA GLY A 126 18.90 -9.01 3.22
C GLY A 126 17.59 -8.65 3.91
N ALA A 127 16.94 -9.61 4.57
CA ALA A 127 15.73 -9.41 5.35
C ALA A 127 15.93 -8.42 6.50
N GLY A 128 17.06 -8.49 7.20
CA GLY A 128 17.39 -7.57 8.29
C GLY A 128 17.65 -6.15 7.80
N VAL A 129 18.38 -5.98 6.69
CA VAL A 129 18.59 -4.68 6.04
C VAL A 129 17.25 -4.11 5.57
N CYS A 130 16.39 -4.91 4.95
CA CYS A 130 15.04 -4.49 4.56
C CYS A 130 14.22 -3.99 5.76
N LEU A 131 14.20 -4.72 6.87
CA LEU A 131 13.51 -4.29 8.09
C LEU A 131 14.10 -2.99 8.67
N LEU A 132 15.42 -2.83 8.62
CA LEU A 132 16.07 -1.60 9.06
C LEU A 132 15.65 -0.41 8.19
N LEU A 133 15.70 -0.56 6.87
CA LEU A 133 15.29 0.47 5.92
C LEU A 133 13.81 0.82 6.06
N ILE A 134 12.95 -0.18 6.31
CA ILE A 134 11.55 0.02 6.66
C ILE A 134 11.43 0.84 7.95
N GLY A 135 12.11 0.45 9.03
CA GLY A 135 12.05 1.15 10.32
C GLY A 135 12.51 2.60 10.22
N VAL A 136 13.61 2.83 9.51
CA VAL A 136 14.14 4.16 9.20
C VAL A 136 13.11 4.97 8.39
N SER A 137 12.52 4.38 7.34
CA SER A 137 11.52 5.07 6.50
C SER A 137 10.23 5.39 7.24
N VAL A 138 9.79 4.54 8.17
CA VAL A 138 8.62 4.82 9.03
C VAL A 138 8.88 6.05 9.91
N ARG A 139 10.13 6.27 10.33
CA ARG A 139 10.51 7.39 11.19
C ARG A 139 10.81 8.68 10.42
N TRP A 140 11.47 8.53 9.28
CA TRP A 140 11.86 9.61 8.37
C TRP A 140 11.33 9.27 6.98
N PRO A 141 10.06 9.61 6.70
CA PRO A 141 9.40 9.24 5.45
C PRO A 141 10.09 9.77 4.20
N GLU A 142 10.93 10.81 4.32
CA GLU A 142 11.71 11.34 3.19
C GLU A 142 12.71 10.29 2.65
N ILE A 143 13.18 9.37 3.50
CA ILE A 143 14.12 8.30 3.13
C ILE A 143 13.47 7.29 2.18
N TRP A 144 12.13 7.22 2.16
CA TRP A 144 11.41 6.35 1.24
C TRP A 144 11.77 6.63 -0.22
N TRP A 145 11.98 7.89 -0.62
CA TRP A 145 12.38 8.23 -1.98
C TRP A 145 13.74 7.62 -2.35
N TRP A 146 14.70 7.72 -1.44
CA TRP A 146 16.03 7.14 -1.65
C TRP A 146 15.97 5.61 -1.70
N LEU A 147 15.08 4.97 -0.92
CA LEU A 147 14.88 3.54 -0.96
C LEU A 147 14.41 3.04 -2.34
N TRP A 148 13.72 3.87 -3.12
CA TRP A 148 13.33 3.54 -4.49
C TRP A 148 14.40 3.97 -5.49
N ILE A 149 14.91 5.20 -5.38
CA ILE A 149 15.87 5.75 -6.36
C ILE A 149 17.17 4.95 -6.35
N VAL A 150 17.76 4.71 -5.18
CA VAL A 150 19.10 4.09 -5.06
C VAL A 150 19.13 2.68 -5.68
N PRO A 151 18.21 1.76 -5.37
CA PRO A 151 18.18 0.46 -6.05
C PRO A 151 17.83 0.57 -7.54
N SER A 152 16.94 1.49 -7.92
CA SER A 152 16.55 1.66 -9.34
C SER A 152 17.67 2.24 -10.21
N THR A 153 18.58 3.02 -9.64
CA THR A 153 19.79 3.51 -10.32
C THR A 153 21.02 2.64 -10.06
N ALA A 154 20.84 1.50 -9.39
CA ALA A 154 21.96 0.67 -8.95
C ALA A 154 22.85 0.18 -10.10
N TRP A 155 22.22 -0.11 -11.24
CA TRP A 155 22.90 -0.57 -12.45
C TRP A 155 23.77 0.50 -13.12
N TRP A 156 23.49 1.80 -12.91
CA TRP A 156 24.33 2.88 -13.45
C TRP A 156 25.66 3.01 -12.75
N TRP A 157 25.70 2.67 -11.47
CA TRP A 157 26.91 2.83 -10.66
C TRP A 157 27.50 1.51 -10.18
N SER A 158 26.85 0.36 -10.43
CA SER A 158 27.36 -0.96 -10.05
C SER A 158 28.71 -1.26 -10.67
N ASP A 159 28.94 -0.76 -11.89
CA ASP A 159 30.20 -0.93 -12.62
C ASP A 159 31.23 0.15 -12.24
N GLY A 160 30.83 1.14 -11.44
CA GLY A 160 31.73 2.15 -10.89
C GLY A 160 32.71 1.53 -9.89
N MET A 161 33.96 1.99 -9.94
CA MET A 161 35.07 1.48 -9.12
C MET A 161 34.71 1.33 -7.63
N VAL A 162 34.01 2.31 -7.05
CA VAL A 162 33.63 2.29 -5.62
C VAL A 162 32.64 1.17 -5.29
N TRP A 163 31.58 1.00 -6.09
CA TRP A 163 30.57 -0.02 -5.84
C TRP A 163 31.05 -1.42 -6.18
N GLY A 164 31.89 -1.56 -7.21
CA GLY A 164 32.58 -2.81 -7.50
C GLY A 164 33.51 -3.24 -6.36
N LEU A 165 34.28 -2.29 -5.79
CA LEU A 165 35.13 -2.55 -4.63
C LEU A 165 34.32 -2.91 -3.38
N LEU A 166 33.27 -2.16 -3.06
CA LEU A 166 32.40 -2.44 -1.91
C LEU A 166 31.65 -3.76 -2.06
N GLY A 167 31.03 -4.01 -3.21
CA GLY A 167 30.34 -5.26 -3.51
C GLY A 167 31.28 -6.45 -3.48
N GLY A 168 32.48 -6.32 -4.05
CA GLY A 168 33.52 -7.35 -4.02
C GLY A 168 34.06 -7.61 -2.61
N ALA A 169 34.24 -6.56 -1.79
CA ALA A 169 34.65 -6.70 -0.40
C ALA A 169 33.56 -7.39 0.44
N MET A 170 32.29 -6.99 0.29
CA MET A 170 31.16 -7.61 0.99
C MET A 170 30.96 -9.07 0.57
N ARG A 171 31.12 -9.38 -0.72
CA ARG A 171 31.06 -10.76 -1.23
C ARG A 171 32.22 -11.61 -0.68
N ARG A 172 33.44 -11.08 -0.66
CA ARG A 172 34.59 -11.76 -0.04
C ARG A 172 34.35 -11.99 1.45
N TRP A 173 33.86 -10.99 2.17
CA TRP A 173 33.53 -11.13 3.59
C TRP A 173 32.47 -12.23 3.82
N TYR A 174 31.44 -12.29 2.97
CA TYR A 174 30.41 -13.32 3.02
C TYR A 174 30.99 -14.73 2.79
N VAL A 175 31.87 -14.89 1.80
CA VAL A 175 32.43 -16.20 1.43
C VAL A 175 33.51 -16.66 2.40
N GLU A 176 34.43 -15.76 2.78
CA GLU A 176 35.62 -16.10 3.56
C GLU A 176 35.35 -16.10 5.07
N GLN A 177 34.46 -15.23 5.57
CA GLN A 177 34.21 -15.10 7.02
C GLN A 177 32.71 -14.92 7.36
N PRO A 178 31.82 -15.85 6.95
CA PRO A 178 30.38 -15.73 7.12
C PRO A 178 29.96 -15.59 8.60
N LEU A 179 30.65 -16.25 9.53
CA LEU A 179 30.35 -16.17 10.97
C LEU A 179 30.61 -14.78 11.53
N SER A 180 31.70 -14.13 11.12
CA SER A 180 32.01 -12.77 11.56
C SER A 180 31.00 -11.75 11.00
N LEU A 181 30.58 -11.91 9.75
CA LEU A 181 29.54 -11.10 9.13
C LEU A 181 28.20 -11.31 9.83
N ALA A 182 27.84 -12.55 10.15
CA ALA A 182 26.64 -12.88 10.91
C ALA A 182 26.66 -12.25 12.32
N ALA A 183 27.78 -12.37 13.04
CA ALA A 183 27.96 -11.76 14.35
C ALA A 183 27.85 -10.23 14.27
N CYS A 184 28.49 -9.61 13.29
CA CYS A 184 28.34 -8.18 13.01
C CYS A 184 26.88 -7.82 12.75
N ALA A 185 26.17 -8.53 11.88
CA ALA A 185 24.78 -8.23 11.59
C ALA A 185 23.84 -8.42 12.79
N LEU A 186 24.05 -9.47 13.59
CA LEU A 186 23.30 -9.75 14.82
C LEU A 186 23.47 -8.65 15.87
N LEU A 187 24.61 -7.96 15.90
CA LEU A 187 24.86 -6.86 16.82
C LEU A 187 24.41 -5.51 16.23
N PHE A 188 24.88 -5.21 15.03
CA PHE A 188 24.70 -3.88 14.41
C PHE A 188 23.27 -3.64 13.93
N LEU A 189 22.60 -4.60 13.28
CA LEU A 189 21.25 -4.34 12.73
C LEU A 189 20.21 -4.09 13.84
N PRO A 190 20.11 -4.91 14.91
CA PRO A 190 19.20 -4.62 16.00
C PRO A 190 19.56 -3.34 16.75
N TRP A 191 20.87 -3.06 16.92
CA TRP A 191 21.33 -1.81 17.52
C TRP A 191 20.88 -0.60 16.69
N LEU A 192 21.11 -0.59 15.38
CA LEU A 192 20.68 0.47 14.46
C LEU A 192 19.16 0.63 14.47
N LEU A 193 18.42 -0.47 14.40
CA LEU A 193 16.96 -0.41 14.44
C LEU A 193 16.45 0.16 15.77
N SER A 194 17.10 -0.16 16.90
CA SER A 194 16.76 0.43 18.19
C SER A 194 16.97 1.95 18.22
N ARG A 195 17.89 2.49 17.41
CA ARG A 195 18.14 3.94 17.28
C ARG A 195 17.03 4.68 16.54
N VAL A 196 16.15 3.97 15.83
CA VAL A 196 14.91 4.55 15.29
C VAL A 196 14.00 5.04 16.43
N VAL A 197 14.11 4.45 17.63
CA VAL A 197 13.38 4.85 18.84
C VAL A 197 14.16 5.93 19.61
N LEU A 198 13.67 7.17 19.53
CA LEU A 198 14.33 8.36 20.10
C LEU A 198 13.95 8.68 21.56
N SER A 199 14.88 9.28 22.31
CA SER A 199 14.81 9.55 23.76
C SER A 199 14.00 10.78 24.20
N GLY A 200 13.15 11.31 23.33
CA GLY A 200 12.24 12.41 23.68
C GLY A 200 12.86 13.81 23.59
N GLY A 201 14.13 13.94 23.16
CA GLY A 201 14.82 15.21 22.90
C GLY A 201 14.11 16.18 21.94
N THR A 202 14.68 17.36 21.71
CA THR A 202 14.18 18.33 20.71
C THR A 202 14.13 17.71 19.31
N ALA A 203 15.12 16.89 18.96
CA ALA A 203 15.15 16.10 17.72
C ALA A 203 13.98 15.10 17.64
N HIS A 204 13.59 14.46 18.75
CA HIS A 204 12.41 13.60 18.79
C HIS A 204 11.16 14.40 18.45
N ARG A 205 10.90 15.51 19.16
CA ARG A 205 9.73 16.35 18.89
C ARG A 205 9.67 16.83 17.44
N ARG A 206 10.80 17.29 16.89
CA ARG A 206 10.91 17.68 15.47
C ARG A 206 10.55 16.54 14.53
N ALA A 207 11.15 15.37 14.70
CA ALA A 207 10.86 14.21 13.85
C ALA A 207 9.41 13.73 14.00
N GLN A 208 8.82 13.77 15.21
CA GLN A 208 7.41 13.42 15.40
C GLN A 208 6.47 14.45 14.75
N ALA A 209 6.78 15.75 14.86
CA ALA A 209 6.03 16.81 14.20
C ALA A 209 6.10 16.67 12.68
N ARG A 210 7.29 16.42 12.12
CA ARG A 210 7.48 16.12 10.69
C ARG A 210 6.69 14.89 10.26
N ALA A 211 6.75 13.78 11.01
CA ALA A 211 5.98 12.59 10.69
C ALA A 211 4.46 12.80 10.81
N ALA A 212 4.00 13.64 11.73
CA ALA A 212 2.59 14.02 11.84
C ALA A 212 2.16 14.95 10.71
N GLU A 213 3.00 15.90 10.32
CA GLU A 213 2.82 16.75 9.14
C GLU A 213 2.79 15.92 7.86
N TRP A 214 3.73 14.99 7.69
CA TRP A 214 3.78 14.08 6.55
C TRP A 214 2.55 13.17 6.49
N ARG A 215 2.12 12.59 7.60
CA ARG A 215 0.85 11.83 7.67
C ARG A 215 -0.36 12.70 7.39
N ARG A 216 -0.35 13.96 7.80
CA ARG A 216 -1.38 14.93 7.40
C ARG A 216 -1.27 15.23 5.90
N LYS A 217 -0.09 15.35 5.30
CA LYS A 217 0.09 15.60 3.86
C LYS A 217 -0.33 14.41 3.01
N ILE A 218 0.11 13.19 3.33
CA ILE A 218 -0.30 11.94 2.67
C ILE A 218 -1.78 11.65 2.91
N GLY A 219 -2.22 11.79 4.16
CA GLY A 219 -3.57 11.44 4.57
C GLY A 219 -4.60 12.48 4.17
N SER A 220 -4.23 13.76 4.17
CA SER A 220 -5.15 14.82 3.76
C SER A 220 -5.38 14.70 2.27
N THR A 221 -6.63 14.97 1.95
CA THR A 221 -7.17 15.27 0.64
C THR A 221 -6.47 16.42 -0.11
N ARG A 222 -5.38 16.95 0.46
CA ARG A 222 -4.52 18.00 -0.07
C ARG A 222 -3.07 17.51 -0.15
N TRP A 223 -2.83 16.32 -0.70
CA TRP A 223 -1.56 16.10 -1.40
C TRP A 223 -1.55 16.93 -2.69
N SER A 224 -1.69 18.24 -2.52
CA SER A 224 -1.13 19.21 -3.39
C SER A 224 0.23 19.48 -2.81
N VAL A 225 1.27 19.10 -3.54
CA VAL A 225 2.64 19.60 -3.31
C VAL A 225 2.67 21.16 -3.27
N ALA A 226 1.55 21.86 -3.54
CA ALA A 226 1.42 23.30 -3.39
C ALA A 226 1.39 23.82 -1.94
N GLU A 227 1.04 23.00 -0.94
CA GLU A 227 1.10 23.41 0.47
C GLU A 227 2.48 23.15 1.11
N THR A 228 3.44 22.62 0.36
CA THR A 228 4.86 22.59 0.75
C THR A 228 5.47 23.97 0.46
N PRO A 229 5.99 24.71 1.45
CA PRO A 229 6.69 25.97 1.22
C PRO A 229 7.81 25.75 0.17
N GLY A 230 7.76 26.46 -0.95
CA GLY A 230 8.72 26.33 -2.06
C GLY A 230 8.39 25.26 -3.13
N ALA A 231 7.39 24.40 -2.92
CA ALA A 231 6.99 23.37 -3.91
C ALA A 231 5.57 23.59 -4.51
N GLY A 232 4.97 24.76 -4.22
CA GLY A 232 3.82 25.39 -4.88
C GLY A 232 3.44 24.80 -6.25
N GLY A 233 4.36 24.97 -7.20
CA GLY A 233 4.16 24.63 -8.61
C GLY A 233 4.02 23.13 -8.87
N VAL A 234 4.81 22.28 -8.20
CA VAL A 234 4.79 20.83 -8.45
C VAL A 234 3.44 20.24 -8.04
N GLY A 235 2.80 20.76 -6.99
CA GLY A 235 1.51 20.22 -6.54
C GLY A 235 0.34 20.64 -7.38
N GLY A 236 0.42 21.86 -7.89
CA GLY A 236 -0.47 22.33 -8.95
C GLY A 236 -0.38 21.42 -10.17
N ALA A 237 0.83 21.01 -10.56
CA ALA A 237 1.04 20.13 -11.70
C ALA A 237 0.39 18.75 -11.52
N PHE A 238 0.38 18.15 -10.33
CA PHE A 238 -0.31 16.86 -10.11
C PHE A 238 -1.84 17.01 -9.96
N ASN A 239 -2.33 18.18 -9.56
CA ASN A 239 -3.77 18.44 -9.34
C ASN A 239 -4.42 19.31 -10.43
N TRP A 240 -3.74 19.50 -11.56
CA TRP A 240 -4.19 20.39 -12.64
C TRP A 240 -5.61 20.04 -13.10
N LEU A 241 -5.86 18.75 -13.35
CA LEU A 241 -7.16 18.26 -13.82
C LEU A 241 -8.24 18.39 -12.74
N TYR A 242 -7.88 18.26 -11.47
CA TYR A 242 -8.78 18.56 -10.35
C TYR A 242 -9.17 20.04 -10.33
N GLY A 243 -8.21 20.94 -10.55
CA GLY A 243 -8.44 22.38 -10.67
C GLY A 243 -9.41 22.73 -11.80
N LEU A 244 -9.17 22.19 -13.00
CA LEU A 244 -10.04 22.36 -14.17
C LEU A 244 -11.45 21.82 -13.91
N TRP A 245 -11.54 20.60 -13.39
CA TRP A 245 -12.82 19.96 -13.08
C TRP A 245 -13.61 20.73 -12.02
N ARG A 246 -12.93 21.24 -10.99
CA ARG A 246 -13.53 22.10 -9.98
C ARG A 246 -14.07 23.39 -10.60
N GLY A 247 -13.30 24.05 -11.44
CA GLY A 247 -13.73 25.26 -12.16
C GLY A 247 -14.98 24.99 -13.01
N PHE A 248 -14.98 23.90 -13.77
CA PHE A 248 -16.11 23.45 -14.57
C PHE A 248 -17.37 23.20 -13.73
N LEU A 249 -17.25 22.48 -12.60
CA LEU A 249 -18.39 22.18 -11.73
C LEU A 249 -18.96 23.42 -11.04
N LEU A 250 -18.10 24.38 -10.68
CA LEU A 250 -18.53 25.65 -10.10
C LEU A 250 -19.23 26.54 -11.13
N ALA A 251 -18.71 26.61 -12.35
CA ALA A 251 -19.32 27.35 -13.45
C ALA A 251 -20.70 26.80 -13.85
N ARG A 252 -20.95 25.50 -13.65
CA ARG A 252 -22.23 24.83 -13.95
C ARG A 252 -23.05 24.49 -12.71
N ALA A 253 -22.82 25.18 -11.59
CA ALA A 253 -23.54 24.94 -10.35
C ALA A 253 -25.04 25.22 -10.52
N ARG A 254 -25.88 24.24 -10.17
CA ARG A 254 -27.34 24.37 -10.14
C ARG A 254 -27.87 23.89 -8.78
N PRO A 255 -29.01 24.40 -8.28
CA PRO A 255 -29.63 23.96 -7.02
C PRO A 255 -30.34 22.60 -7.17
N GLN A 256 -29.74 21.67 -7.92
CA GLN A 256 -30.28 20.32 -8.15
C GLN A 256 -29.48 19.29 -7.34
N PRO A 257 -30.11 18.24 -6.79
CA PRO A 257 -29.42 17.25 -5.97
C PRO A 257 -28.19 16.61 -6.62
N ARG A 258 -28.25 16.39 -7.94
CA ARG A 258 -27.10 15.86 -8.72
C ARG A 258 -25.91 16.83 -8.75
N SER A 259 -26.18 18.13 -8.88
CA SER A 259 -25.15 19.18 -8.91
C SER A 259 -24.59 19.47 -7.52
N VAL A 260 -25.45 19.48 -6.49
CA VAL A 260 -25.03 19.60 -5.08
C VAL A 260 -24.12 18.43 -4.71
N LEU A 261 -24.52 17.20 -5.02
CA LEU A 261 -23.68 16.03 -4.76
C LEU A 261 -22.36 16.08 -5.54
N ALA A 262 -22.36 16.50 -6.80
CA ALA A 262 -21.11 16.64 -7.58
C ALA A 262 -20.10 17.59 -6.94
N ARG A 263 -20.57 18.71 -6.39
CA ARG A 263 -19.72 19.66 -5.67
C ARG A 263 -19.33 19.13 -4.29
N ALA A 264 -20.25 18.47 -3.60
CA ALA A 264 -19.95 17.83 -2.32
C ALA A 264 -18.81 16.81 -2.48
N GLU A 265 -18.79 16.03 -3.55
CA GLU A 265 -17.73 15.05 -3.81
C GLU A 265 -16.32 15.62 -3.89
N LEU A 266 -16.17 16.85 -4.36
CA LEU A 266 -14.87 17.53 -4.35
C LEU A 266 -14.33 17.66 -2.93
N ALA A 267 -15.20 17.95 -1.96
CA ALA A 267 -14.85 18.03 -0.54
C ALA A 267 -14.78 16.65 0.13
N LEU A 268 -15.67 15.71 -0.24
CA LEU A 268 -15.66 14.35 0.32
C LEU A 268 -14.37 13.60 0.02
N TYR A 269 -13.92 13.70 -1.24
CA TYR A 269 -12.84 12.87 -1.76
C TYR A 269 -11.53 13.61 -1.98
N GLY A 270 -11.53 14.95 -2.15
CA GLY A 270 -10.34 15.78 -2.39
C GLY A 270 -9.31 15.15 -3.33
N SER A 271 -8.08 14.89 -2.88
CA SER A 271 -7.03 14.23 -3.68
C SER A 271 -7.34 12.77 -4.05
N SER A 272 -8.26 12.12 -3.35
CA SER A 272 -8.80 10.82 -3.75
C SER A 272 -9.90 10.91 -4.81
N HIS A 273 -10.23 12.11 -5.27
CA HIS A 273 -11.17 12.31 -6.38
C HIS A 273 -10.54 11.83 -7.69
N TRP A 274 -11.35 11.23 -8.56
CA TRP A 274 -10.86 10.63 -9.82
C TRP A 274 -10.08 11.62 -10.69
N SER A 275 -10.46 12.89 -10.71
CA SER A 275 -9.78 13.91 -11.54
C SER A 275 -8.38 14.23 -11.02
N ALA A 276 -8.14 14.19 -9.71
CA ALA A 276 -6.81 14.37 -9.14
C ALA A 276 -5.94 13.15 -9.47
N HIS A 277 -6.48 11.95 -9.29
CA HIS A 277 -5.79 10.71 -9.64
C HIS A 277 -5.47 10.62 -11.14
N LEU A 278 -6.43 10.89 -12.00
CA LEU A 278 -6.22 10.86 -13.45
C LEU A 278 -5.21 11.90 -13.88
N GLY A 279 -5.28 13.12 -13.33
CA GLY A 279 -4.29 14.17 -13.60
C GLY A 279 -2.87 13.75 -13.21
N GLY A 280 -2.72 13.15 -12.03
CA GLY A 280 -1.44 12.63 -11.56
C GLY A 280 -0.93 11.43 -12.36
N VAL A 281 -1.80 10.47 -12.69
CA VAL A 281 -1.46 9.30 -13.53
C VAL A 281 -1.00 9.76 -14.91
N LEU A 282 -1.73 10.66 -15.56
CA LEU A 282 -1.35 11.18 -16.87
C LEU A 282 -0.01 11.91 -16.84
N LEU A 283 0.24 12.71 -15.81
CA LEU A 283 1.53 13.39 -15.63
C LEU A 283 2.68 12.40 -15.46
N VAL A 284 2.51 11.40 -14.59
CA VAL A 284 3.54 10.36 -14.37
C VAL A 284 3.76 9.54 -15.64
N MET A 285 2.69 9.17 -16.35
CA MET A 285 2.82 8.44 -17.61
C MET A 285 3.50 9.27 -18.69
N ALA A 286 3.19 10.57 -18.80
CA ALA A 286 3.87 11.47 -19.72
C ALA A 286 5.38 11.54 -19.41
N LEU A 287 5.74 11.63 -18.13
CA LEU A 287 7.15 11.60 -17.70
C LEU A 287 7.80 10.25 -18.01
N VAL A 288 7.14 9.13 -17.75
CA VAL A 288 7.65 7.79 -18.08
C VAL A 288 7.86 7.65 -19.58
N VAL A 289 6.90 8.07 -20.41
CA VAL A 289 7.04 8.07 -21.87
C VAL A 289 8.22 8.93 -22.31
N LEU A 290 8.38 10.13 -21.75
CA LEU A 290 9.51 11.00 -22.07
C LEU A 290 10.86 10.35 -21.72
N LEU A 291 10.94 9.73 -20.54
CA LEU A 291 12.14 9.00 -20.11
C LEU A 291 12.43 7.78 -20.99
N LEU A 292 11.39 7.02 -21.36
CA LEU A 292 11.52 5.87 -22.26
C LEU A 292 11.98 6.29 -23.65
N VAL A 293 11.38 7.33 -24.23
CA VAL A 293 11.81 7.91 -25.49
C VAL A 293 13.26 8.35 -25.40
N GLY A 294 13.65 9.00 -24.29
CA GLY A 294 15.03 9.38 -24.05
C GLY A 294 15.98 8.18 -24.04
N VAL A 295 15.65 7.12 -23.29
CA VAL A 295 16.45 5.89 -23.27
C VAL A 295 16.58 5.29 -24.67
N LEU A 296 15.49 5.22 -25.44
CA LEU A 296 15.51 4.66 -26.80
C LEU A 296 16.32 5.52 -27.79
N ILE A 297 16.38 6.83 -27.60
CA ILE A 297 17.15 7.75 -28.45
C ILE A 297 18.64 7.74 -28.09
N TRP A 298 18.97 7.75 -26.79
CA TRP A 298 20.35 7.93 -26.31
C TRP A 298 21.10 6.65 -25.97
N THR A 299 20.44 5.49 -26.04
CA THR A 299 21.07 4.19 -25.74
C THR A 299 20.75 3.16 -26.83
N PRO A 300 21.58 2.12 -27.00
CA PRO A 300 21.31 1.05 -27.96
C PRO A 300 20.21 0.07 -27.50
N VAL A 301 19.47 0.39 -26.43
CA VAL A 301 18.43 -0.49 -25.87
C VAL A 301 17.20 -0.47 -26.79
N THR A 302 16.75 -1.65 -27.21
CA THR A 302 15.55 -1.78 -28.04
C THR A 302 14.27 -1.72 -27.22
N TRP A 303 13.15 -1.35 -27.86
CA TRP A 303 11.83 -1.39 -27.24
C TRP A 303 11.48 -2.75 -26.63
N GLU A 304 11.81 -3.83 -27.34
CA GLU A 304 11.59 -5.19 -26.85
C GLU A 304 12.35 -5.46 -25.55
N HIS A 305 13.60 -4.98 -25.44
CA HIS A 305 14.38 -5.11 -24.22
C HIS A 305 13.74 -4.37 -23.04
N VAL A 306 13.25 -3.14 -23.28
CA VAL A 306 12.53 -2.35 -22.28
C VAL A 306 11.26 -3.06 -21.82
N VAL A 307 10.42 -3.54 -22.74
CA VAL A 307 9.18 -4.23 -22.38
C VAL A 307 9.47 -5.54 -21.65
N ARG A 308 10.45 -6.33 -22.12
CA ARG A 308 10.79 -7.63 -21.52
C ARG A 308 11.37 -7.50 -20.11
N ARG A 309 12.25 -6.53 -19.86
CA ARG A 309 12.88 -6.33 -18.54
C ARG A 309 12.11 -5.39 -17.62
N GLY A 310 11.52 -4.34 -18.17
CA GLY A 310 10.81 -3.30 -17.42
C GLY A 310 9.29 -3.52 -17.33
N GLY A 311 8.71 -4.39 -18.16
CA GLY A 311 7.25 -4.55 -18.26
C GLY A 311 6.58 -4.95 -16.95
N VAL A 312 7.21 -5.79 -16.13
CA VAL A 312 6.67 -6.16 -14.81
C VAL A 312 6.62 -4.95 -13.88
N GLY A 313 7.73 -4.19 -13.79
CA GLY A 313 7.81 -2.99 -12.97
C GLY A 313 6.82 -1.90 -13.41
N LEU A 314 6.72 -1.66 -14.73
CA LEU A 314 5.76 -0.73 -15.32
C LEU A 314 4.32 -1.18 -15.06
N THR A 315 4.02 -2.48 -15.20
CA THR A 315 2.70 -3.04 -14.87
C THR A 315 2.38 -2.78 -13.40
N ILE A 316 3.30 -3.09 -12.47
CA ILE A 316 3.11 -2.84 -11.03
C ILE A 316 2.91 -1.35 -10.75
N GLY A 317 3.68 -0.47 -11.40
CA GLY A 317 3.60 0.98 -11.23
C GLY A 317 2.25 1.55 -11.67
N VAL A 318 1.82 1.22 -12.89
CA VAL A 318 0.52 1.64 -13.45
C VAL A 318 -0.63 1.10 -12.58
N MET A 319 -0.55 -0.16 -12.16
CA MET A 319 -1.55 -0.75 -11.26
C MET A 319 -1.60 -0.01 -9.93
N SER A 320 -0.46 0.19 -9.27
CA SER A 320 -0.38 0.84 -7.96
C SER A 320 -0.99 2.23 -7.98
N ALA A 321 -0.77 3.00 -9.06
CA ALA A 321 -1.34 4.32 -9.23
C ALA A 321 -2.89 4.31 -9.26
N CYS A 322 -3.49 3.23 -9.75
CA CYS A 322 -4.92 3.12 -9.96
C CYS A 322 -5.66 2.27 -8.91
N PHE A 323 -4.94 1.50 -8.09
CA PHE A 323 -5.44 0.98 -6.82
C PHE A 323 -5.46 2.06 -5.72
N SER A 324 -4.69 3.13 -5.88
CA SER A 324 -4.59 4.23 -4.93
C SER A 324 -5.95 4.82 -4.49
N PRO A 325 -6.96 5.05 -5.37
CA PRO A 325 -8.29 5.49 -4.96
C PRO A 325 -8.99 4.47 -4.04
N LEU A 326 -8.85 3.16 -4.30
CA LEU A 326 -9.45 2.11 -3.48
C LEU A 326 -8.88 2.11 -2.06
N ILE A 327 -7.60 2.45 -1.96
CA ILE A 327 -6.81 2.53 -0.73
C ILE A 327 -7.08 3.86 0.00
N GLY A 328 -7.12 4.99 -0.71
CA GLY A 328 -7.22 6.33 -0.13
C GLY A 328 -8.62 6.70 0.34
N LEU A 329 -9.66 6.23 -0.36
CA LEU A 329 -11.05 6.61 -0.10
C LEU A 329 -11.53 6.44 1.36
N PRO A 330 -11.27 5.30 2.05
CA PRO A 330 -11.67 5.13 3.44
C PRO A 330 -11.06 6.19 4.36
N ALA A 331 -9.78 6.55 4.14
CA ALA A 331 -9.08 7.54 4.93
C ALA A 331 -9.62 8.95 4.63
N ALA A 332 -9.81 9.28 3.35
CA ALA A 332 -10.36 10.56 2.91
C ALA A 332 -11.75 10.82 3.53
N LEU A 333 -12.66 9.84 3.45
CA LEU A 333 -14.00 9.94 4.03
C LEU A 333 -13.96 10.12 5.56
N TYR A 334 -13.07 9.42 6.27
CA TYR A 334 -13.00 9.58 7.72
C TYR A 334 -12.42 10.94 8.12
N GLN A 335 -11.46 11.47 7.37
CA GLN A 335 -10.82 12.75 7.65
C GLN A 335 -11.75 13.92 7.34
N SER A 336 -12.52 13.87 6.25
CA SER A 336 -13.50 14.89 5.87
C SER A 336 -14.82 14.79 6.66
N ARG A 337 -14.91 13.99 7.73
CA ARG A 337 -16.18 13.79 8.49
C ARG A 337 -16.78 15.06 9.09
N ARG A 338 -15.95 16.04 9.46
CA ARG A 338 -16.43 17.34 9.97
C ARG A 338 -17.02 18.18 8.83
N GLU A 339 -16.35 18.23 7.70
CA GLU A 339 -16.82 18.89 6.49
C GLU A 339 -18.10 18.22 5.96
N GLN A 340 -18.16 16.88 5.99
CA GLN A 340 -19.36 16.10 5.68
C GLN A 340 -20.56 16.52 6.50
N ALA A 341 -20.41 16.73 7.81
CA ALA A 341 -21.49 17.18 8.67
C ALA A 341 -22.06 18.54 8.22
N LEU A 342 -21.19 19.46 7.80
CA LEU A 342 -21.59 20.75 7.23
C LEU A 342 -22.26 20.59 5.86
N LEU A 343 -21.70 19.74 4.98
CA LEU A 343 -22.27 19.46 3.65
C LEU A 343 -23.68 18.86 3.73
N MET A 344 -23.99 18.10 4.80
CA MET A 344 -25.33 17.55 5.02
C MET A 344 -26.40 18.61 5.35
N LEU A 345 -25.99 19.84 5.69
CA LEU A 345 -26.88 20.98 5.90
C LEU A 345 -27.23 21.71 4.59
N LEU A 346 -26.55 21.40 3.48
CA LEU A 346 -26.79 22.09 2.20
C LEU A 346 -28.17 21.76 1.63
N PRO A 347 -28.90 22.76 1.09
CA PRO A 347 -30.17 22.52 0.42
C PRO A 347 -29.98 21.63 -0.81
N GLY A 348 -30.84 20.62 -0.96
CA GLY A 348 -30.79 19.66 -2.06
C GLY A 348 -29.80 18.50 -1.88
N MET A 349 -29.05 18.44 -0.78
CA MET A 349 -28.21 17.27 -0.48
C MET A 349 -29.09 16.03 -0.23
N PRO A 350 -28.90 14.92 -0.97
CA PRO A 350 -29.67 13.70 -0.74
C PRO A 350 -29.40 13.17 0.68
N ARG A 351 -30.41 12.56 1.30
CA ARG A 351 -30.35 12.00 2.67
C ARG A 351 -30.69 10.51 2.68
N GLY A 352 -30.35 9.83 3.78
CA GLY A 352 -30.69 8.43 4.00
C GLY A 352 -30.20 7.48 2.91
N SER A 353 -31.08 6.57 2.48
CA SER A 353 -30.78 5.56 1.44
C SER A 353 -30.55 6.18 0.05
N ALA A 354 -31.13 7.35 -0.24
CA ALA A 354 -30.89 8.06 -1.50
C ALA A 354 -29.43 8.53 -1.59
N LEU A 355 -28.87 9.05 -0.49
CA LEU A 355 -27.45 9.39 -0.42
C LEU A 355 -26.57 8.15 -0.61
N ASN A 356 -26.87 7.06 0.09
CA ASN A 356 -26.10 5.81 0.00
C ASN A 356 -26.05 5.30 -1.45
N ARG A 357 -27.19 5.27 -2.15
CA ARG A 357 -27.26 4.84 -3.56
C ARG A 357 -26.54 5.78 -4.51
N ALA A 358 -26.56 7.08 -4.25
CA ALA A 358 -25.89 8.05 -5.09
C ALA A 358 -24.37 7.97 -4.93
N LEU A 359 -23.89 7.88 -3.68
CA LEU A 359 -22.49 7.71 -3.34
C LEU A 359 -21.93 6.40 -3.91
N ALA A 360 -22.63 5.29 -3.71
CA ALA A 360 -22.23 3.97 -4.22
C ALA A 360 -22.05 3.95 -5.75
N ARG A 361 -23.01 4.54 -6.48
CA ARG A 361 -22.93 4.66 -7.95
C ARG A 361 -21.73 5.48 -8.39
N ARG A 362 -21.42 6.59 -7.71
CA ARG A 362 -20.29 7.43 -8.10
C ARG A 362 -18.94 6.80 -7.76
N GLN A 363 -18.82 6.16 -6.59
CA GLN A 363 -17.65 5.36 -6.25
C GLN A 363 -17.41 4.22 -7.25
N MET A 364 -18.48 3.59 -7.73
CA MET A 364 -18.40 2.58 -8.77
C MET A 364 -17.84 3.13 -10.08
N TRP A 365 -18.37 4.26 -10.54
CA TRP A 365 -17.86 4.92 -11.74
C TRP A 365 -16.40 5.34 -11.60
N HIS A 366 -15.98 5.82 -10.42
CA HIS A 366 -14.58 6.14 -10.18
C HIS A 366 -13.69 4.90 -10.25
N ALA A 367 -14.12 3.79 -9.65
CA ALA A 367 -13.35 2.55 -9.66
C ALA A 367 -13.26 1.94 -11.07
N VAL A 368 -14.39 1.77 -11.75
CA VAL A 368 -14.45 1.22 -13.11
C VAL A 368 -13.72 2.13 -14.10
N GLY A 369 -13.93 3.44 -14.01
CA GLY A 369 -13.25 4.42 -14.85
C GLY A 369 -11.73 4.38 -14.67
N ALA A 370 -11.24 4.30 -13.42
CA ALA A 370 -9.81 4.14 -13.15
C ALA A 370 -9.25 2.85 -13.74
N LEU A 371 -9.94 1.72 -13.58
CA LEU A 371 -9.53 0.43 -14.13
C LEU A 371 -9.55 0.39 -15.66
N ALA A 372 -10.51 1.07 -16.30
CA ALA A 372 -10.55 1.20 -17.75
C ALA A 372 -9.37 2.03 -18.29
N VAL A 373 -9.05 3.15 -17.63
CA VAL A 373 -7.88 3.97 -17.96
C VAL A 373 -6.59 3.16 -17.84
N VAL A 374 -6.46 2.33 -16.79
CA VAL A 374 -5.32 1.42 -16.62
C VAL A 374 -5.14 0.48 -17.80
N LEU A 375 -6.21 -0.21 -18.21
CA LEU A 375 -6.14 -1.14 -19.34
C LEU A 375 -5.74 -0.41 -20.62
N GLY A 376 -6.30 0.78 -20.85
CA GLY A 376 -5.93 1.62 -21.99
C GLY A 376 -4.45 2.03 -21.96
N LEU A 377 -3.94 2.45 -20.80
CA LEU A 377 -2.53 2.83 -20.63
C LEU A 377 -1.59 1.64 -20.80
N LEU A 378 -1.90 0.48 -20.23
CA LEU A 378 -1.08 -0.72 -20.42
C LEU A 378 -1.06 -1.17 -21.88
N GLN A 379 -2.21 -1.15 -22.55
CA GLN A 379 -2.29 -1.49 -23.97
C GLN A 379 -1.42 -0.54 -24.80
N LEU A 380 -1.54 0.77 -24.54
CA LEU A 380 -0.81 1.80 -25.27
C LEU A 380 0.70 1.70 -25.03
N LEU A 381 1.11 1.46 -23.79
CA LEU A 381 2.51 1.54 -23.38
C LEU A 381 3.27 0.24 -23.49
N LEU A 382 2.62 -0.93 -23.45
CA LEU A 382 3.33 -2.20 -23.31
C LEU A 382 2.77 -3.29 -24.23
N GLY A 383 1.70 -3.00 -24.97
CA GLY A 383 1.06 -3.95 -25.88
C GLY A 383 0.38 -5.11 -25.16
N THR A 384 0.15 -6.19 -25.91
CA THR A 384 -0.70 -7.32 -25.52
C THR A 384 -0.14 -8.12 -24.34
N ALA A 385 1.18 -8.32 -24.26
CA ALA A 385 1.81 -9.11 -23.19
C ALA A 385 1.62 -8.48 -21.80
N ALA A 386 1.63 -7.15 -21.69
CA ALA A 386 1.31 -6.49 -20.43
C ALA A 386 -0.19 -6.43 -20.16
N LEU A 387 -1.02 -6.45 -21.21
CA LEU A 387 -2.47 -6.50 -21.06
C LEU A 387 -2.92 -7.80 -20.37
N GLU A 388 -2.23 -8.91 -20.61
CA GLU A 388 -2.47 -10.18 -19.92
C GLU A 388 -2.25 -10.09 -18.41
N ASN A 389 -1.12 -9.51 -17.98
CA ASN A 389 -0.85 -9.26 -16.55
C ASN A 389 -1.77 -8.18 -15.98
N GLY A 390 -2.11 -7.19 -16.79
CA GLY A 390 -3.04 -6.13 -16.45
C GLY A 390 -4.46 -6.64 -16.21
N ALA A 391 -4.92 -7.59 -17.02
CA ALA A 391 -6.24 -8.21 -16.91
C ALA A 391 -6.42 -8.92 -15.57
N LEU A 392 -5.40 -9.64 -15.08
CA LEU A 392 -5.40 -10.27 -13.76
C LEU A 392 -5.58 -9.24 -12.65
N MET A 393 -4.81 -8.16 -12.70
CA MET A 393 -4.86 -7.12 -11.67
C MET A 393 -6.17 -6.34 -11.73
N VAL A 394 -6.71 -6.09 -12.93
CA VAL A 394 -8.00 -5.42 -13.09
C VAL A 394 -9.14 -6.32 -12.61
N ALA A 395 -9.08 -7.62 -12.87
CA ALA A 395 -10.02 -8.59 -12.32
C ALA A 395 -10.02 -8.54 -10.78
N VAL A 396 -8.85 -8.55 -10.16
CA VAL A 396 -8.72 -8.36 -8.70
C VAL A 396 -9.22 -6.98 -8.26
N GLY A 397 -8.89 -5.91 -8.98
CA GLY A 397 -9.33 -4.55 -8.68
C GLY A 397 -10.85 -4.40 -8.72
N LEU A 398 -11.52 -5.05 -9.67
CA LEU A 398 -12.97 -5.13 -9.72
C LEU A 398 -13.49 -5.78 -8.44
N LEU A 399 -13.00 -6.97 -8.08
CA LEU A 399 -13.44 -7.65 -6.85
C LEU A 399 -13.20 -6.81 -5.59
N LEU A 400 -12.05 -6.14 -5.50
CA LEU A 400 -11.73 -5.26 -4.37
C LEU A 400 -12.56 -3.98 -4.35
N SER A 401 -13.02 -3.47 -5.49
CA SER A 401 -13.87 -2.27 -5.58
C SER A 401 -15.21 -2.43 -4.84
N VAL A 402 -15.70 -3.66 -4.67
CA VAL A 402 -16.89 -3.98 -3.87
C VAL A 402 -16.71 -3.51 -2.42
N SER A 403 -15.47 -3.48 -1.91
CA SER A 403 -15.16 -3.06 -0.54
C SER A 403 -15.40 -1.57 -0.28
N LEU A 404 -15.50 -0.76 -1.36
CA LEU A 404 -15.89 0.65 -1.30
C LEU A 404 -17.36 0.80 -0.85
N TRP A 405 -18.21 -0.18 -1.16
CA TRP A 405 -19.62 -0.17 -0.78
C TRP A 405 -19.76 -0.72 0.64
N ALA A 406 -19.61 0.16 1.61
CA ALA A 406 -19.68 -0.19 3.02
C ALA A 406 -20.49 0.79 3.86
N ASP A 407 -20.85 0.36 5.06
CA ASP A 407 -21.45 1.22 6.07
C ASP A 407 -20.38 2.17 6.64
N TRP A 408 -20.12 3.25 5.90
CA TRP A 408 -19.18 4.30 6.27
C TRP A 408 -19.55 5.00 7.58
N SER A 409 -20.81 4.93 8.01
CA SER A 409 -21.26 5.54 9.26
C SER A 409 -20.65 4.85 10.50
N ARG A 410 -20.29 3.57 10.37
CA ARG A 410 -19.68 2.75 11.43
C ARG A 410 -18.18 2.57 11.26
N ARG A 411 -17.61 2.97 10.11
CA ARG A 411 -16.19 2.79 9.83
C ARG A 411 -15.35 3.91 10.43
N GLY A 412 -14.35 3.50 11.23
CA GLY A 412 -13.29 4.39 11.69
C GLY A 412 -12.18 4.59 10.66
N LEU A 413 -11.15 5.31 11.09
CA LEU A 413 -9.93 5.47 10.29
C LEU A 413 -9.39 4.09 9.88
N PRO A 414 -9.14 3.85 8.58
CA PRO A 414 -8.49 2.62 8.14
C PRO A 414 -7.14 2.47 8.86
N ARG A 415 -6.75 1.22 9.07
CA ARG A 415 -5.51 0.90 9.79
C ARG A 415 -4.48 0.32 8.86
N GLU A 416 -3.23 0.31 9.30
CA GLU A 416 -2.12 -0.13 8.47
C GLU A 416 -2.26 -1.59 8.03
N LEU A 417 -2.77 -2.45 8.92
CA LEU A 417 -3.07 -3.84 8.60
C LEU A 417 -4.15 -4.00 7.52
N TRP A 418 -5.08 -3.03 7.39
CA TRP A 418 -6.05 -3.04 6.29
C TRP A 418 -5.34 -2.86 4.95
N TYR A 419 -4.35 -1.97 4.87
CA TYR A 419 -3.59 -1.73 3.63
C TYR A 419 -2.75 -2.95 3.26
N VAL A 420 -2.04 -3.50 4.23
CA VAL A 420 -1.26 -4.74 4.07
C VAL A 420 -2.15 -5.87 3.57
N ALA A 421 -3.32 -6.07 4.16
CA ALA A 421 -4.21 -7.15 3.75
C ALA A 421 -4.88 -6.91 2.40
N LEU A 422 -5.25 -5.66 2.10
CA LEU A 422 -5.87 -5.32 0.81
C LEU A 422 -4.88 -5.51 -0.34
N VAL A 423 -3.66 -4.98 -0.19
CA VAL A 423 -2.61 -5.06 -1.21
C VAL A 423 -2.06 -6.49 -1.28
N GLY A 424 -1.65 -7.06 -0.15
CA GLY A 424 -1.10 -8.42 -0.10
C GLY A 424 -2.11 -9.49 -0.54
N GLY A 425 -3.36 -9.39 -0.05
CA GLY A 425 -4.43 -10.29 -0.46
C GLY A 425 -4.82 -10.12 -1.93
N GLY A 426 -4.84 -8.89 -2.45
CA GLY A 426 -5.07 -8.61 -3.86
C GLY A 426 -3.96 -9.21 -4.75
N MET A 427 -2.70 -8.97 -4.41
CA MET A 427 -1.56 -9.55 -5.13
C MET A 427 -1.60 -11.07 -5.12
N ALA A 428 -1.89 -11.67 -3.97
CA ALA A 428 -1.92 -13.13 -3.86
C ALA A 428 -3.11 -13.75 -4.62
N LEU A 429 -4.25 -13.05 -4.68
CA LEU A 429 -5.37 -13.43 -5.54
C LEU A 429 -4.99 -13.36 -7.04
N ALA A 430 -4.28 -12.32 -7.46
CA ALA A 430 -3.83 -12.18 -8.84
C ALA A 430 -2.83 -13.29 -9.21
N ILE A 431 -1.91 -13.64 -8.30
CA ILE A 431 -0.97 -14.75 -8.48
C ILE A 431 -1.73 -16.07 -8.58
N SER A 432 -2.69 -16.33 -7.68
CA SER A 432 -3.54 -17.54 -7.74
C SER A 432 -4.22 -17.69 -9.08
N LEU A 433 -4.80 -16.60 -9.58
CA LEU A 433 -5.54 -16.59 -10.84
C LEU A 433 -4.59 -16.79 -12.03
N ALA A 434 -3.41 -16.17 -12.01
CA ALA A 434 -2.37 -16.41 -13.01
C ALA A 434 -1.99 -17.89 -13.09
N VAL A 435 -1.73 -18.52 -11.94
CA VAL A 435 -1.35 -19.93 -11.85
C VAL A 435 -2.42 -20.84 -12.43
N VAL A 436 -3.70 -20.62 -12.07
CA VAL A 436 -4.81 -21.43 -12.57
C VAL A 436 -4.93 -21.29 -14.08
N LEU A 437 -4.91 -20.06 -14.60
CA LEU A 437 -5.06 -19.82 -16.03
C LEU A 437 -3.89 -20.41 -16.82
N ASP A 438 -2.65 -20.20 -16.35
CA ASP A 438 -1.46 -20.77 -16.99
C ASP A 438 -1.47 -22.30 -16.96
N ALA A 439 -2.00 -22.91 -15.89
CA ALA A 439 -2.09 -24.37 -15.79
C ALA A 439 -3.13 -24.98 -16.73
N LEU A 440 -4.21 -24.25 -16.99
CA LEU A 440 -5.23 -24.63 -17.96
C LEU A 440 -4.85 -24.28 -19.41
N ALA A 441 -3.66 -23.71 -19.63
CA ALA A 441 -3.25 -23.12 -20.90
C ALA A 441 -4.25 -22.08 -21.43
N TRP A 442 -4.92 -21.39 -20.51
CA TRP A 442 -5.89 -20.34 -20.79
C TRP A 442 -5.19 -18.99 -20.80
N GLY A 443 -5.57 -18.13 -21.74
CA GLY A 443 -5.06 -16.77 -21.79
C GLY A 443 -5.43 -16.01 -20.52
N ARG A 444 -4.48 -15.28 -19.92
CA ARG A 444 -4.70 -14.53 -18.66
C ARG A 444 -5.79 -13.46 -18.77
N TRP A 445 -6.11 -13.02 -19.99
CA TRP A 445 -7.24 -12.12 -20.26
C TRP A 445 -8.59 -12.70 -19.84
N LEU A 446 -8.73 -14.03 -19.76
CA LEU A 446 -9.93 -14.72 -19.27
C LEU A 446 -10.21 -14.45 -17.78
N ALA A 447 -9.25 -13.89 -17.04
CA ALA A 447 -9.46 -13.39 -15.70
C ALA A 447 -10.64 -12.41 -15.59
N LEU A 448 -10.81 -11.53 -16.60
CA LEU A 448 -11.86 -10.52 -16.61
C LEU A 448 -13.27 -11.12 -16.73
N PRO A 449 -13.59 -11.95 -17.75
CA PRO A 449 -14.91 -12.56 -17.86
C PRO A 449 -15.21 -13.52 -16.70
N LEU A 450 -14.19 -14.13 -16.07
CA LEU A 450 -14.39 -14.96 -14.87
C LEU A 450 -14.69 -14.11 -13.61
N ALA A 451 -14.03 -12.96 -13.45
CA ALA A 451 -14.26 -12.09 -12.31
C ALA A 451 -15.57 -11.29 -12.42
N LEU A 452 -16.03 -10.99 -13.63
CA LEU A 452 -17.23 -10.20 -13.89
C LEU A 452 -18.51 -10.76 -13.22
N PRO A 453 -18.90 -12.04 -13.37
CA PRO A 453 -20.10 -12.57 -12.73
C PRO A 453 -19.99 -12.56 -11.20
N VAL A 454 -18.82 -12.87 -10.65
CA VAL A 454 -18.55 -12.80 -9.21
C VAL A 454 -18.72 -11.37 -8.71
N TRP A 455 -18.13 -10.42 -9.43
CA TRP A 455 -18.23 -9.00 -9.12
C TRP A 455 -19.68 -8.51 -9.19
N LEU A 456 -20.42 -8.82 -10.25
CA LEU A 456 -21.84 -8.45 -10.40
C LEU A 456 -22.70 -9.05 -9.29
N GLY A 457 -22.47 -10.32 -8.92
CA GLY A 457 -23.15 -10.98 -7.81
C GLY A 457 -22.88 -10.28 -6.48
N LEU A 458 -21.61 -9.96 -6.20
CA LEU A 458 -21.20 -9.22 -5.02
C LEU A 458 -21.78 -7.80 -4.99
N LEU A 459 -21.82 -7.11 -6.13
CA LEU A 459 -22.45 -5.79 -6.25
C LEU A 459 -23.95 -5.85 -6.02
N ARG A 460 -24.65 -6.82 -6.61
CA ARG A 460 -26.08 -7.02 -6.35
C ARG A 460 -26.33 -7.25 -4.87
N TRP A 461 -25.57 -8.14 -4.23
CA TRP A 461 -25.68 -8.39 -2.80
C TRP A 461 -25.45 -7.13 -1.95
N ARG A 462 -24.39 -6.36 -2.26
CA ARG A 462 -24.11 -5.08 -1.59
C ARG A 462 -25.17 -4.02 -1.85
N TRP A 463 -25.72 -3.98 -3.06
CA TRP A 463 -26.79 -3.05 -3.45
C TRP A 463 -28.05 -3.27 -2.63
N LEU A 464 -28.42 -4.53 -2.40
CA LEU A 464 -29.55 -4.89 -1.54
C LEU A 464 -29.29 -4.46 -0.09
N ARG A 465 -28.07 -4.68 0.43
CA ARG A 465 -27.68 -4.26 1.78
C ARG A 465 -27.64 -2.74 1.96
N LEU A 466 -27.23 -1.98 0.94
CA LEU A 466 -27.15 -0.52 0.97
C LEU A 466 -28.47 0.17 1.36
N GLN A 467 -29.61 -0.47 1.08
CA GLN A 467 -30.93 0.04 1.44
C GLN A 467 -31.21 -0.05 2.94
N THR A 468 -30.64 -1.06 3.60
CA THR A 468 -30.81 -1.30 5.04
C THR A 468 -29.81 -0.53 5.89
N TRP A 469 -28.76 0.01 5.29
CA TRP A 469 -27.72 0.72 6.03
C TRP A 469 -28.16 2.11 6.45
N PRO A 470 -27.72 2.56 7.63
CA PRO A 470 -27.87 3.95 8.01
C PRO A 470 -27.20 4.87 6.97
N GLN A 471 -27.59 6.14 6.96
CA GLN A 471 -26.94 7.16 6.12
C GLN A 471 -25.41 7.11 6.30
N ALA A 472 -24.69 6.99 5.18
CA ALA A 472 -23.25 6.74 5.14
C ALA A 472 -22.41 7.92 5.65
N LEU A 473 -22.91 9.15 5.51
CA LEU A 473 -22.24 10.39 5.92
C LEU A 473 -23.00 11.04 7.10
N PRO A 474 -22.30 11.70 8.05
CA PRO A 474 -20.84 11.74 8.19
C PRO A 474 -20.26 10.37 8.55
N ALA A 475 -19.10 10.07 7.97
CA ALA A 475 -18.39 8.82 8.21
C ALA A 475 -17.98 8.72 9.69
N GLY A 476 -18.11 7.52 10.25
CA GLY A 476 -17.70 7.24 11.62
C GLY A 476 -18.59 7.79 12.74
N ARG A 477 -19.79 8.30 12.43
CA ARG A 477 -20.74 8.81 13.45
C ARG A 477 -21.16 7.80 14.51
N ASN A 478 -21.07 6.50 14.21
CA ASN A 478 -21.52 5.41 15.08
C ASN A 478 -20.36 4.56 15.65
N ILE A 479 -19.15 5.12 15.81
CA ILE A 479 -17.95 4.36 16.22
C ILE A 479 -17.98 3.88 17.69
N GLY A 480 -18.99 4.23 18.49
CA GLY A 480 -19.06 3.88 19.92
C GLY A 480 -20.41 3.33 20.41
N ARG A 481 -21.29 2.91 19.49
CA ARG A 481 -22.49 2.12 19.81
C ARG A 481 -22.23 0.68 19.41
#